data_AF-A0A8S3XT16-F1
#
_entry.id   AF-A0A8S3XT16-F1
#
_cell.length_a   1.000
_cell.length_b   1.000
_cell.length_c   1.000
_cell.angle_alpha   90.00
_cell.angle_beta   90.00
_cell.angle_gamma   90.00
#
_symmetry.space_group_name_H-M   'P 1'
#
loop_
_entity.id
_entity.type
_entity.pdbx_description
1 polymer ?
#
loop_
_entity_poly.entity_id
_entity_poly.type
_entity_poly.pdbx_seq_one_letter_code
_entity_poly.pdbx_strand_id
1 'polypeptide(L)'
;MLQINNKNIDKTNLQCLGILKNIYQDKNTLESQIEIILKTHPVISKEHINAWLLKTISLIDLTTLSGEDTRSNVVRLCLKAAHPLSNAILKKLKLSDDNKITTAAVCVYPTRVADAYDIIKKMGLTDTIKIASVATGFPSGLYPLESRLQEIKFAVENGATEIDVVLDRSLVLMGKWETLFNEVVQMRKACGKAHLKVILGIGELGSYENVYKASMVSMIAGADFIKTSTGKEAVNATLPVGLVMCRAIRNFYLMTGVKVGLKPAGGIKTAKDAVNWLVLVHKSVALSPAPATPTPSASWQPLHINTPTRKSTLCNQSARRSSRVQPAPSTPPPTSRRRLPLIPRSGVTVSPARRTLRARRRRTLTPFDRATSEFVAIENLRLRQEEKRDRQLYDLEARRIEVDDERNQVLPMFADITQAWFDHYRSKDNTEQSDHTP
;
A
#
# COMPACT_ATOMS: atom_id res chain seq x y z
N MET A 1 -4.43 28.46 20.80
CA MET A 1 -5.17 27.21 20.51
C MET A 1 -6.50 27.57 19.90
N LEU A 2 -6.68 27.41 18.58
CA LEU A 2 -8.00 27.46 17.96
C LEU A 2 -8.48 26.02 17.82
N GLN A 3 -9.39 25.60 18.71
CA GLN A 3 -10.18 24.40 18.48
C GLN A 3 -11.07 24.67 17.27
N ILE A 4 -10.70 24.15 16.10
CA ILE A 4 -11.59 24.12 14.95
C ILE A 4 -12.62 23.03 15.23
N ASN A 5 -13.76 23.46 15.77
CA ASN A 5 -14.92 22.60 15.98
C ASN A 5 -15.40 22.05 14.63
N ASN A 6 -15.51 20.72 14.54
CA ASN A 6 -16.06 19.93 13.42
C ASN A 6 -17.48 20.32 12.95
N LYS A 7 -18.10 21.38 13.51
CA LYS A 7 -19.48 21.81 13.23
C LYS A 7 -19.61 22.98 12.25
N ASN A 8 -18.51 23.62 11.83
CA ASN A 8 -18.54 24.79 10.92
C ASN A 8 -18.04 24.50 9.49
N ILE A 9 -17.91 23.23 9.12
CA ILE A 9 -17.38 22.79 7.81
C ILE A 9 -18.45 22.90 6.69
N ASP A 10 -19.74 23.04 7.02
CA ASP A 10 -20.85 22.79 6.08
C ASP A 10 -21.26 23.96 5.15
N LYS A 11 -20.90 25.22 5.41
CA LYS A 11 -21.36 26.36 4.57
C LYS A 11 -20.25 27.12 3.84
N THR A 12 -18.98 26.94 4.23
CA THR A 12 -17.83 27.67 3.66
C THR A 12 -17.14 26.90 2.52
N ASN A 13 -17.40 25.59 2.39
CA ASN A 13 -16.63 24.69 1.51
C ASN A 13 -16.99 24.74 0.01
N LEU A 14 -18.23 25.08 -0.38
CA LEU A 14 -18.56 25.28 -1.80
C LEU A 14 -18.05 26.63 -2.35
N GLN A 15 -17.87 27.64 -1.50
CA GLN A 15 -17.19 28.89 -1.91
C GLN A 15 -15.69 28.65 -2.20
N CYS A 16 -15.06 27.66 -1.55
CA CYS A 16 -13.70 27.22 -1.90
C CYS A 16 -13.60 26.56 -3.28
N LEU A 17 -14.69 26.11 -3.91
CA LEU A 17 -14.64 25.68 -5.32
C LEU A 17 -14.34 26.87 -6.27
N GLY A 18 -14.51 28.11 -5.81
CA GLY A 18 -14.03 29.30 -6.51
C GLY A 18 -12.51 29.32 -6.72
N ILE A 19 -11.74 28.67 -5.82
CA ILE A 19 -10.28 28.47 -5.94
C ILE A 19 -9.95 27.58 -7.14
N LEU A 20 -10.90 26.75 -7.58
CA LEU A 20 -10.72 25.88 -8.73
C LEU A 20 -10.88 26.61 -10.07
N LYS A 21 -11.30 27.88 -10.06
CA LYS A 21 -11.44 28.70 -11.26
C LYS A 21 -10.06 29.27 -11.64
N ASN A 22 -9.78 29.33 -12.94
CA ASN A 22 -8.56 29.91 -13.53
C ASN A 22 -7.24 29.19 -13.17
N ILE A 23 -7.27 27.86 -12.98
CA ILE A 23 -6.04 27.07 -12.81
C ILE A 23 -5.59 26.58 -14.17
N TYR A 24 -4.52 27.18 -14.71
CA TYR A 24 -3.83 26.68 -15.88
C TYR A 24 -2.50 26.04 -15.49
N GLN A 25 -2.23 24.84 -16.01
CA GLN A 25 -0.98 24.14 -15.79
C GLN A 25 -0.37 23.82 -17.16
N ASP A 26 0.62 24.62 -17.56
CA ASP A 26 1.34 24.42 -18.81
C ASP A 26 2.37 23.30 -18.69
N LYS A 27 2.34 22.34 -19.62
CA LYS A 27 3.23 21.17 -19.61
C LYS A 27 4.70 21.56 -19.74
N ASN A 28 5.03 22.39 -20.72
CA ASN A 28 6.41 22.75 -21.02
C ASN A 28 7.04 23.50 -19.83
N THR A 29 6.27 24.41 -19.23
CA THR A 29 6.68 25.14 -18.03
C THR A 29 6.92 24.20 -16.84
N LEU A 30 6.07 23.18 -16.64
CA LEU A 30 6.28 22.18 -15.57
C LEU A 30 7.55 21.37 -15.79
N GLU A 31 7.77 20.89 -17.01
CA GLU A 31 8.96 20.08 -17.36
C GLU A 31 10.24 20.90 -17.21
N SER A 32 10.29 22.13 -17.73
CA SER A 32 11.43 23.03 -17.56
C SER A 32 11.73 23.33 -16.08
N GLN A 33 10.70 23.55 -15.25
CA GLN A 33 10.90 23.76 -13.82
C GLN A 33 11.46 22.54 -13.11
N ILE A 34 11.02 21.34 -13.46
CA ILE A 34 11.57 20.10 -12.90
C ILE A 34 13.04 19.95 -13.26
N GLU A 35 13.39 20.20 -14.53
CA GLU A 35 14.79 20.18 -14.94
C GLU A 35 15.64 21.17 -14.14
N ILE A 36 15.16 22.40 -13.96
CA ILE A 36 15.85 23.42 -13.15
C ILE A 36 16.01 22.93 -11.72
N ILE A 37 14.95 22.41 -11.09
CA ILE A 37 14.99 21.91 -9.70
C ILE A 37 16.04 20.81 -9.55
N LEU A 38 16.05 19.83 -10.46
CA LEU A 38 16.97 18.68 -10.38
C LEU A 38 18.41 19.06 -10.71
N LYS A 39 18.64 19.97 -11.68
CA LYS A 39 19.98 20.46 -12.04
C LYS A 39 20.58 21.34 -10.94
N THR A 40 19.78 22.17 -10.27
CA THR A 40 20.24 23.08 -9.22
C THR A 40 20.40 22.43 -7.85
N HIS A 41 19.84 21.24 -7.63
CA HIS A 41 19.91 20.52 -6.37
C HIS A 41 20.36 19.07 -6.54
N PRO A 42 21.55 18.85 -7.10
CA PRO A 42 21.99 17.51 -7.39
C PRO A 42 22.50 16.82 -6.12
N VAL A 43 22.15 15.54 -5.96
CA VAL A 43 22.64 14.70 -4.85
C VAL A 43 23.86 13.91 -5.34
N ILE A 44 25.03 14.56 -5.40
CA ILE A 44 26.22 14.06 -6.11
C ILE A 44 27.23 13.34 -5.20
N SER A 45 27.39 13.75 -3.93
CA SER A 45 28.40 13.12 -3.06
C SER A 45 27.93 11.78 -2.51
N LYS A 46 28.90 10.89 -2.23
CA LYS A 46 28.66 9.53 -1.70
C LYS A 46 27.99 9.57 -0.31
N GLU A 47 28.38 10.51 0.54
CA GLU A 47 27.83 10.67 1.88
C GLU A 47 26.40 11.23 1.82
N HIS A 48 26.15 12.21 0.95
CA HIS A 48 24.80 12.75 0.77
C HIS A 48 23.88 11.68 0.16
N ILE A 49 24.28 10.97 -0.90
CA ILE A 49 23.39 9.99 -1.52
C ILE A 49 22.98 8.87 -0.54
N ASN A 50 23.89 8.40 0.33
CA ASN A 50 23.54 7.41 1.34
C ASN A 50 22.46 7.92 2.30
N ALA A 51 22.60 9.16 2.82
CA ALA A 51 21.59 9.74 3.70
C ALA A 51 20.22 9.88 3.01
N TRP A 52 20.20 10.28 1.73
CA TRP A 52 18.96 10.39 0.96
C TRP A 52 18.32 9.02 0.67
N LEU A 53 19.12 7.98 0.44
CA LEU A 53 18.61 6.61 0.24
C LEU A 53 18.12 5.98 1.54
N LEU A 54 18.84 6.16 2.65
CA LEU A 54 18.37 5.75 3.97
C LEU A 54 17.06 6.46 4.32
N LYS A 55 16.98 7.77 4.03
CA LYS A 55 15.73 8.52 4.17
C LYS A 55 14.65 7.94 3.28
N THR A 56 14.93 7.65 2.01
CA THR A 56 13.98 7.00 1.09
C THR A 56 13.41 5.72 1.69
N ILE A 57 14.25 4.84 2.24
CA ILE A 57 13.81 3.57 2.82
C ILE A 57 12.86 3.81 4.01
N SER A 58 13.20 4.77 4.88
CA SER A 58 12.36 5.15 6.04
C SER A 58 10.98 5.69 5.68
N LEU A 59 10.77 5.94 4.39
CA LEU A 59 9.57 6.48 3.80
C LEU A 59 8.84 5.44 2.96
N ILE A 60 9.28 4.19 2.92
CA ILE A 60 8.64 3.23 2.04
C ILE A 60 7.30 2.74 2.62
N ASP A 61 6.25 2.74 1.80
CA ASP A 61 5.07 1.91 2.02
C ASP A 61 5.29 0.60 1.27
N LEU A 62 5.89 -0.39 1.95
CA LEU A 62 6.32 -1.62 1.31
C LEU A 62 5.08 -2.46 0.97
N THR A 63 4.83 -2.66 -0.32
CA THR A 63 3.51 -3.08 -0.77
C THR A 63 3.52 -4.44 -1.46
N THR A 64 2.51 -5.26 -1.15
CA THR A 64 2.10 -6.38 -2.00
C THR A 64 0.60 -6.31 -2.25
N LEU A 65 0.23 -6.33 -3.52
CA LEU A 65 -1.15 -6.23 -4.01
C LEU A 65 -1.29 -7.16 -5.23
N SER A 66 -0.99 -8.44 -5.01
CA SER A 66 -1.12 -9.51 -6.00
C SER A 66 -2.38 -10.33 -5.73
N GLY A 67 -3.01 -10.86 -6.78
CA GLY A 67 -4.11 -11.82 -6.63
C GLY A 67 -3.68 -13.13 -5.96
N GLU A 68 -2.37 -13.39 -5.90
CA GLU A 68 -1.78 -14.57 -5.27
C GLU A 68 -1.30 -14.31 -3.83
N ASP A 69 -1.61 -13.15 -3.24
CA ASP A 69 -1.14 -12.84 -1.90
C ASP A 69 -1.70 -13.80 -0.85
N THR A 70 -0.80 -14.53 -0.20
CA THR A 70 -1.08 -15.40 0.95
C THR A 70 -0.53 -14.79 2.24
N ARG A 71 -0.93 -15.37 3.38
CA ARG A 71 -0.35 -15.04 4.69
C ARG A 71 1.19 -15.11 4.68
N SER A 72 1.78 -16.12 4.04
CA SER A 72 3.24 -16.25 3.95
C SER A 72 3.89 -15.14 3.10
N ASN A 73 3.22 -14.61 2.08
CA ASN A 73 3.69 -13.43 1.35
C ASN A 73 3.72 -12.20 2.26
N VAL A 74 2.66 -12.01 3.05
CA VAL A 74 2.52 -10.87 3.98
C VAL A 74 3.52 -10.96 5.14
N VAL A 75 3.79 -12.16 5.65
CA VAL A 75 4.85 -12.39 6.64
C VAL A 75 6.18 -11.87 6.07
N ARG A 76 6.62 -12.35 4.90
CA ARG A 76 7.88 -11.87 4.28
C ARG A 76 7.90 -10.36 4.06
N LEU A 77 6.77 -9.78 3.64
CA LEU A 77 6.63 -8.33 3.49
C LEU A 77 6.92 -7.59 4.80
N CYS A 78 6.28 -8.00 5.90
CA CYS A 78 6.44 -7.37 7.21
C CYS A 78 7.87 -7.51 7.75
N LEU A 79 8.49 -8.68 7.58
CA LEU A 79 9.87 -8.91 8.00
C LEU A 79 10.85 -8.03 7.22
N LYS A 80 10.64 -7.89 5.91
CA LYS A 80 11.42 -6.99 5.06
C LYS A 80 11.20 -5.52 5.40
N ALA A 81 9.98 -5.15 5.79
CA ALA A 81 9.67 -3.80 6.29
C ALA A 81 10.43 -3.49 7.59
N ALA A 82 10.53 -4.47 8.49
CA ALA A 82 11.29 -4.34 9.74
C ALA A 82 12.81 -4.36 9.53
N HIS A 83 13.29 -5.06 8.49
CA HIS A 83 14.72 -5.26 8.21
C HIS A 83 15.03 -5.01 6.73
N PRO A 84 14.93 -3.75 6.24
CA PRO A 84 15.09 -3.44 4.84
C PRO A 84 16.55 -3.45 4.34
N LEU A 85 17.52 -3.56 5.25
CA LEU A 85 18.96 -3.56 4.97
C LEU A 85 19.62 -4.85 5.48
N SER A 86 20.60 -5.35 4.74
CA SER A 86 21.43 -6.49 5.18
C SER A 86 22.35 -6.11 6.34
N ASN A 87 22.78 -7.11 7.11
CA ASN A 87 23.75 -6.92 8.20
C ASN A 87 25.09 -6.33 7.70
N ALA A 88 25.54 -6.72 6.52
CA ALA A 88 26.76 -6.19 5.93
C ALA A 88 26.63 -4.70 5.54
N ILE A 89 25.47 -4.27 4.99
CA ILE A 89 25.19 -2.86 4.74
C ILE A 89 25.14 -2.07 6.07
N LEU A 90 24.46 -2.60 7.09
CA LEU A 90 24.39 -1.96 8.41
C LEU A 90 25.80 -1.74 8.99
N LYS A 91 26.67 -2.77 8.94
CA LYS A 91 28.06 -2.69 9.41
C LYS A 91 28.88 -1.67 8.62
N LYS A 92 28.74 -1.65 7.29
CA LYS A 92 29.44 -0.70 6.41
C LYS A 92 29.02 0.75 6.65
N LEU A 93 27.74 0.96 6.93
CA LEU A 93 27.18 2.28 7.25
C LEU A 93 27.29 2.65 8.74
N LYS A 94 27.87 1.76 9.56
CA LYS A 94 28.00 1.93 11.02
C LYS A 94 26.66 2.22 11.71
N LEU A 95 25.59 1.59 11.25
CA LEU A 95 24.26 1.67 11.85
C LEU A 95 24.14 0.59 12.94
N SER A 96 23.77 0.97 14.15
CA SER A 96 23.46 0.08 15.29
C SER A 96 21.96 -0.21 15.38
N ASP A 97 21.57 -1.13 16.26
CA ASP A 97 20.14 -1.44 16.51
C ASP A 97 19.33 -0.20 16.96
N ASP A 98 19.94 0.71 17.72
CA ASP A 98 19.30 1.96 18.18
C ASP A 98 18.99 2.95 17.04
N ASN A 99 19.70 2.83 15.90
CA ASN A 99 19.54 3.68 14.72
C ASN A 99 19.09 2.88 13.49
N LYS A 100 18.48 1.70 13.71
CA LYS A 100 18.02 0.82 12.64
C LYS A 100 16.82 1.42 11.93
N ILE A 101 16.86 1.42 10.60
CA ILE A 101 15.80 1.97 9.75
C ILE A 101 14.81 0.86 9.40
N THR A 102 13.53 1.12 9.62
CA THR A 102 12.42 0.34 9.07
C THR A 102 11.83 1.06 7.87
N THR A 103 10.97 0.40 7.09
CA THR A 103 10.06 1.13 6.21
C THR A 103 8.98 1.84 7.05
N ALA A 104 8.29 2.81 6.45
CA ALA A 104 7.27 3.59 7.14
C ALA A 104 5.99 2.77 7.39
N ALA A 105 5.59 1.99 6.38
CA ALA A 105 4.43 1.12 6.45
C ALA A 105 4.61 -0.15 5.62
N VAL A 106 3.70 -1.09 5.82
CA VAL A 106 3.35 -2.11 4.83
C VAL A 106 2.00 -1.78 4.21
N CYS A 107 1.78 -2.15 2.94
CA CYS A 107 0.48 -1.98 2.29
C CYS A 107 0.00 -3.29 1.65
N VAL A 108 -1.21 -3.71 2.01
CA VAL A 108 -1.80 -5.00 1.61
C VAL A 108 -3.26 -4.85 1.18
N TYR A 109 -3.86 -5.93 0.66
CA TYR A 109 -5.31 -6.01 0.47
C TYR A 109 -6.06 -6.11 1.80
N PRO A 110 -7.34 -5.69 1.86
CA PRO A 110 -8.13 -5.71 3.11
C PRO A 110 -8.12 -7.06 3.83
N THR A 111 -8.24 -8.16 3.09
CA THR A 111 -8.25 -9.53 3.64
C THR A 111 -6.92 -9.99 4.22
N ARG A 112 -5.85 -9.21 4.03
CA ARG A 112 -4.50 -9.46 4.53
C ARG A 112 -4.07 -8.52 5.64
N VAL A 113 -4.95 -7.59 6.06
CA VAL A 113 -4.64 -6.64 7.12
C VAL A 113 -4.41 -7.35 8.45
N ALA A 114 -5.27 -8.30 8.82
CA ALA A 114 -5.10 -9.07 10.05
C ALA A 114 -3.77 -9.84 10.06
N ASP A 115 -3.38 -10.45 8.92
CA ASP A 115 -2.09 -11.12 8.76
C ASP A 115 -0.92 -10.14 9.03
N ALA A 116 -0.97 -8.93 8.47
CA ALA A 116 0.06 -7.91 8.68
C ALA A 116 0.10 -7.39 10.13
N TYR A 117 -1.07 -7.13 10.70
CA TYR A 117 -1.22 -6.65 12.08
C TYR A 117 -0.64 -7.64 13.08
N ASP A 118 -1.00 -8.92 12.96
CA ASP A 118 -0.52 -9.97 13.86
C ASP A 118 1.00 -10.10 13.84
N ILE A 119 1.63 -10.02 12.65
CA ILE A 119 3.08 -10.16 12.50
C ILE A 119 3.81 -8.93 13.04
N ILE A 120 3.36 -7.71 12.69
CA ILE A 120 3.97 -6.47 13.20
C ILE A 120 3.82 -6.37 14.72
N LYS A 121 2.67 -6.80 15.27
CA LYS A 121 2.45 -6.88 16.72
C LYS A 121 3.36 -7.90 17.39
N LYS A 122 3.53 -9.10 16.81
CA LYS A 122 4.47 -10.11 17.34
C LYS A 122 5.92 -9.62 17.35
N MET A 123 6.29 -8.73 16.42
CA MET A 123 7.62 -8.08 16.42
C MET A 123 7.71 -6.88 17.38
N GLY A 124 6.61 -6.45 18.02
CA GLY A 124 6.60 -5.28 18.89
C GLY A 124 6.75 -3.94 18.15
N LEU A 125 6.40 -3.88 16.86
CA LEU A 125 6.67 -2.73 15.98
C LEU A 125 5.41 -1.94 15.60
N THR A 126 4.30 -2.09 16.32
CA THR A 126 3.02 -1.42 16.00
C THR A 126 3.09 0.11 16.06
N ASP A 127 4.00 0.65 16.87
CA ASP A 127 4.22 2.10 16.96
C ASP A 127 5.18 2.61 15.88
N THR A 128 6.01 1.72 15.33
CA THR A 128 7.07 2.02 14.36
C THR A 128 6.62 1.85 12.91
N ILE A 129 5.99 0.73 12.56
CA ILE A 129 5.59 0.38 11.19
C ILE A 129 4.07 0.45 11.09
N LYS A 130 3.57 1.33 10.22
CA LYS A 130 2.13 1.46 9.96
C LYS A 130 1.61 0.33 9.08
N ILE A 131 0.31 0.05 9.19
CA ILE A 131 -0.38 -0.95 8.39
C ILE A 131 -1.38 -0.23 7.50
N ALA A 132 -1.04 -0.13 6.21
CA ALA A 132 -1.90 0.43 5.19
C ALA A 132 -2.70 -0.68 4.49
N SER A 133 -3.95 -0.39 4.15
CA SER A 133 -4.75 -1.22 3.25
C SER A 133 -5.23 -0.40 2.07
N VAL A 134 -5.21 -0.98 0.86
CA VAL A 134 -6.05 -0.42 -0.21
C VAL A 134 -7.52 -0.69 0.07
N ALA A 135 -8.40 0.17 -0.41
CA ALA A 135 -9.84 0.00 -0.30
C ALA A 135 -10.56 0.68 -1.49
N THR A 136 -11.89 0.69 -1.40
CA THR A 136 -12.82 1.41 -2.27
C THR A 136 -12.80 0.92 -3.72
N GLY A 137 -12.92 -0.40 -3.92
CA GLY A 137 -13.00 -1.00 -5.25
C GLY A 137 -11.67 -0.97 -6.00
N PHE A 138 -10.56 -1.02 -5.26
CA PHE A 138 -9.21 -1.01 -5.81
C PHE A 138 -9.03 -2.12 -6.87
N PRO A 139 -8.42 -1.82 -8.04
CA PRO A 139 -7.79 -0.55 -8.42
C PRO A 139 -8.72 0.42 -9.18
N SER A 140 -9.98 0.04 -9.40
CA SER A 140 -10.89 0.76 -10.31
C SER A 140 -11.55 2.00 -9.69
N GLY A 141 -11.96 1.94 -8.41
CA GLY A 141 -12.74 3.00 -7.78
C GLY A 141 -14.24 3.01 -8.14
N LEU A 142 -14.71 2.09 -9.00
CA LEU A 142 -16.04 2.16 -9.65
C LEU A 142 -17.13 1.32 -8.97
N TYR A 143 -16.88 0.81 -7.77
CA TYR A 143 -17.85 -0.02 -7.05
C TYR A 143 -18.90 0.90 -6.37
N PRO A 144 -20.12 0.40 -6.08
CA PRO A 144 -21.10 1.20 -5.34
C PRO A 144 -20.51 1.77 -4.06
N LEU A 145 -20.83 3.03 -3.75
CA LEU A 145 -20.24 3.74 -2.60
C LEU A 145 -20.42 2.97 -1.29
N GLU A 146 -21.57 2.34 -1.07
CA GLU A 146 -21.81 1.52 0.13
C GLU A 146 -20.78 0.40 0.28
N SER A 147 -20.54 -0.39 -0.78
CA SER A 147 -19.53 -1.44 -0.77
C SER A 147 -18.12 -0.88 -0.52
N ARG A 148 -17.80 0.26 -1.15
CA ARG A 148 -16.51 0.95 -0.96
C ARG A 148 -16.32 1.38 0.51
N LEU A 149 -17.36 1.89 1.16
CA LEU A 149 -17.31 2.27 2.58
C LEU A 149 -17.17 1.05 3.50
N GLN A 150 -17.80 -0.07 3.17
CA GLN A 150 -17.66 -1.32 3.93
C GLN A 150 -16.23 -1.89 3.85
N GLU A 151 -15.57 -1.78 2.69
CA GLU A 151 -14.15 -2.17 2.56
C GLU A 151 -13.24 -1.37 3.52
N ILE A 152 -13.48 -0.06 3.65
CA ILE A 152 -12.74 0.79 4.59
C ILE A 152 -12.94 0.30 6.03
N LYS A 153 -14.20 0.13 6.45
CA LYS A 153 -14.54 -0.31 7.80
C LYS A 153 -13.91 -1.67 8.11
N PHE A 154 -14.02 -2.62 7.18
CA PHE A 154 -13.42 -3.94 7.30
C PHE A 154 -11.91 -3.84 7.51
N ALA A 155 -11.19 -3.06 6.71
CA ALA A 155 -9.75 -2.90 6.87
C ALA A 155 -9.38 -2.27 8.22
N VAL A 156 -10.10 -1.23 8.66
CA VAL A 156 -9.87 -0.59 9.97
C VAL A 156 -10.14 -1.55 11.12
N GLU A 157 -11.23 -2.31 11.08
CA GLU A 157 -11.59 -3.31 12.08
C GLU A 157 -10.54 -4.42 12.21
N ASN A 158 -9.85 -4.75 11.10
CA ASN A 158 -8.77 -5.73 11.08
C ASN A 158 -7.39 -5.16 11.46
N GLY A 159 -7.31 -3.88 11.85
CA GLY A 159 -6.09 -3.27 12.39
C GLY A 159 -5.31 -2.36 11.44
N ALA A 160 -5.90 -1.96 10.30
CA ALA A 160 -5.27 -0.96 9.43
C ALA A 160 -5.21 0.40 10.13
N THR A 161 -4.01 0.99 10.17
CA THR A 161 -3.78 2.35 10.67
C THR A 161 -3.84 3.40 9.57
N GLU A 162 -3.85 2.98 8.31
CA GLU A 162 -3.93 3.85 7.14
C GLU A 162 -4.75 3.19 6.03
N ILE A 163 -5.52 3.96 5.27
CA ILE A 163 -6.38 3.47 4.21
C ILE A 163 -6.11 4.23 2.92
N ASP A 164 -5.68 3.50 1.90
CA ASP A 164 -5.44 3.98 0.55
C ASP A 164 -6.70 3.80 -0.30
N VAL A 165 -7.55 4.82 -0.39
CA VAL A 165 -8.80 4.78 -1.16
C VAL A 165 -8.57 5.20 -2.62
N VAL A 166 -9.22 4.54 -3.56
CA VAL A 166 -9.31 4.96 -4.97
C VAL A 166 -10.54 5.83 -5.20
N LEU A 167 -10.35 7.02 -5.76
CA LEU A 167 -11.45 7.87 -6.19
C LEU A 167 -12.22 7.26 -7.37
N ASP A 168 -13.50 7.60 -7.47
CA ASP A 168 -14.21 7.46 -8.74
C ASP A 168 -13.72 8.54 -9.72
N ARG A 169 -12.85 8.13 -10.65
CA ARG A 169 -12.27 9.04 -11.64
C ARG A 169 -13.30 9.57 -12.63
N SER A 170 -14.43 8.89 -12.82
CA SER A 170 -15.50 9.38 -13.69
C SER A 170 -16.06 10.71 -13.19
N LEU A 171 -16.15 10.89 -11.87
CA LEU A 171 -16.59 12.15 -11.26
C LEU A 171 -15.62 13.29 -11.56
N VAL A 172 -14.31 13.01 -11.57
CA VAL A 172 -13.27 13.98 -11.94
C VAL A 172 -13.42 14.37 -13.41
N LEU A 173 -13.52 13.39 -14.30
CA LEU A 173 -13.63 13.60 -15.75
C LEU A 173 -14.92 14.34 -16.16
N MET A 174 -16.02 14.13 -15.43
CA MET A 174 -17.29 14.83 -15.62
C MET A 174 -17.38 16.16 -14.86
N GLY A 175 -16.34 16.56 -14.11
CA GLY A 175 -16.35 17.77 -13.29
C GLY A 175 -17.37 17.75 -12.14
N LYS A 176 -17.78 16.57 -11.66
CA LYS A 176 -18.72 16.36 -10.54
C LYS A 176 -18.01 16.50 -9.20
N TRP A 177 -17.40 17.66 -8.96
CA TRP A 177 -16.54 17.93 -7.81
C TRP A 177 -17.27 17.86 -6.46
N GLU A 178 -18.53 18.30 -6.41
CA GLU A 178 -19.33 18.22 -5.18
C GLU A 178 -19.66 16.77 -4.81
N THR A 179 -20.02 15.95 -5.79
CA THR A 179 -20.24 14.52 -5.58
C THR A 179 -18.95 13.85 -5.10
N LEU A 180 -17.82 14.13 -5.75
CA LEU A 180 -16.51 13.61 -5.36
C LEU A 180 -16.15 14.01 -3.92
N PHE A 181 -16.33 15.29 -3.56
CA PHE A 181 -16.12 15.80 -2.21
C PHE A 181 -16.95 15.01 -1.19
N ASN A 182 -18.25 14.85 -1.45
CA ASN A 182 -19.17 14.15 -0.56
C ASN A 182 -18.81 12.66 -0.41
N GLU A 183 -18.29 12.00 -1.44
CA GLU A 183 -17.77 10.64 -1.33
C GLU A 183 -16.55 10.58 -0.42
N VAL A 184 -15.58 11.47 -0.62
CA VAL A 184 -14.33 11.47 0.18
C VAL A 184 -14.61 11.82 1.65
N VAL A 185 -15.55 12.72 1.93
CA VAL A 185 -15.98 13.01 3.32
C VAL A 185 -16.55 11.75 4.00
N GLN A 186 -17.35 10.95 3.28
CA GLN A 186 -17.87 9.70 3.81
C GLN A 186 -16.76 8.66 4.01
N MET A 187 -15.80 8.57 3.09
CA MET A 187 -14.62 7.72 3.24
C MET A 187 -13.77 8.13 4.45
N ARG A 188 -13.52 9.43 4.62
CA ARG A 188 -12.81 10.00 5.78
C ARG A 188 -13.52 9.64 7.09
N LYS A 189 -14.84 9.75 7.13
CA LYS A 189 -15.63 9.32 8.30
C LYS A 189 -15.49 7.83 8.56
N ALA A 190 -15.53 6.99 7.52
CA ALA A 190 -15.38 5.54 7.64
C ALA A 190 -13.99 5.10 8.12
N CYS A 191 -12.93 5.85 7.80
CA CYS A 191 -11.58 5.57 8.26
C CYS A 191 -11.39 5.73 9.79
N GLY A 192 -12.28 6.43 10.48
CA GLY A 192 -12.16 6.66 11.93
C GLY A 192 -10.82 7.34 12.27
N LYS A 193 -9.99 6.67 13.08
CA LYS A 193 -8.65 7.15 13.46
C LYS A 193 -7.55 6.87 12.43
N ALA A 194 -7.78 5.96 11.47
CA ALA A 194 -6.78 5.62 10.47
C ALA A 194 -6.51 6.81 9.54
N HIS A 195 -5.28 7.00 9.06
CA HIS A 195 -5.02 8.04 8.05
C HIS A 195 -5.70 7.70 6.72
N LEU A 196 -6.26 8.70 6.05
CA LEU A 196 -6.85 8.59 4.73
C LEU A 196 -5.84 9.04 3.67
N LYS A 197 -5.44 8.11 2.79
CA LYS A 197 -4.62 8.39 1.61
C LYS A 197 -5.49 8.26 0.37
N VAL A 198 -5.70 9.36 -0.36
CA VAL A 198 -6.58 9.37 -1.53
C VAL A 198 -5.78 9.17 -2.82
N ILE A 199 -5.96 8.03 -3.47
CA ILE A 199 -5.39 7.70 -4.78
C ILE A 199 -6.19 8.40 -5.87
N LEU A 200 -5.54 9.30 -6.59
CA LEU A 200 -6.15 10.04 -7.70
C LEU A 200 -6.17 9.22 -9.00
N GLY A 201 -5.17 8.34 -9.21
CA GLY A 201 -4.92 7.68 -10.49
C GLY A 201 -4.67 8.67 -11.61
N ILE A 202 -3.66 9.49 -11.39
CA ILE A 202 -3.29 10.65 -12.21
C ILE A 202 -3.07 10.35 -13.70
N GLY A 203 -2.73 9.11 -14.07
CA GLY A 203 -2.57 8.71 -15.47
C GLY A 203 -3.88 8.70 -16.27
N GLU A 204 -5.03 8.70 -15.58
CA GLU A 204 -6.36 8.57 -16.17
C GLU A 204 -7.22 9.84 -16.00
N LEU A 205 -6.66 10.92 -15.43
CA LEU A 205 -7.40 12.15 -15.15
C LEU A 205 -7.43 13.15 -16.33
N GLY A 206 -6.77 12.82 -17.43
CA GLY A 206 -6.79 13.57 -18.69
C GLY A 206 -5.99 14.88 -18.72
N SER A 207 -5.93 15.63 -17.61
CA SER A 207 -5.22 16.91 -17.55
C SER A 207 -4.59 17.21 -16.20
N TYR A 208 -3.55 18.06 -16.20
CA TYR A 208 -2.94 18.57 -14.97
C TYR A 208 -3.89 19.43 -14.14
N GLU A 209 -4.84 20.12 -14.78
CA GLU A 209 -5.88 20.87 -14.08
C GLU A 209 -6.78 19.92 -13.27
N ASN A 210 -7.19 18.80 -13.85
CA ASN A 210 -7.97 17.78 -13.14
C ASN A 210 -7.19 17.17 -11.97
N VAL A 211 -5.89 16.90 -12.15
CA VAL A 211 -5.02 16.45 -11.05
C VAL A 211 -5.01 17.46 -9.91
N TYR A 212 -4.80 18.75 -10.21
CA TYR A 212 -4.77 19.79 -9.19
C TYR A 212 -6.12 19.90 -8.47
N LYS A 213 -7.23 19.94 -9.22
CA LYS A 213 -8.59 20.04 -8.66
C LYS A 213 -8.94 18.84 -7.79
N ALA A 214 -8.66 17.62 -8.26
CA ALA A 214 -8.87 16.40 -7.49
C ALA A 214 -8.02 16.38 -6.21
N SER A 215 -6.77 16.87 -6.28
CA SER A 215 -5.90 17.03 -5.11
C SER A 215 -6.54 17.97 -4.08
N MET A 216 -6.96 19.17 -4.49
CA MET A 216 -7.60 20.15 -3.61
C MET A 216 -8.89 19.61 -3.00
N VAL A 217 -9.78 19.03 -3.81
CA VAL A 217 -11.05 18.47 -3.34
C VAL A 217 -10.80 17.37 -2.30
N SER A 218 -9.83 16.49 -2.54
CA SER A 218 -9.48 15.42 -1.60
C SER A 218 -8.97 15.98 -0.27
N MET A 219 -8.11 17.00 -0.30
CA MET A 219 -7.58 17.64 0.92
C MET A 219 -8.66 18.40 1.69
N ILE A 220 -9.53 19.15 1.00
CA ILE A 220 -10.66 19.85 1.62
C ILE A 220 -11.64 18.85 2.26
N ALA A 221 -11.81 17.67 1.66
CA ALA A 221 -12.62 16.58 2.22
C ALA A 221 -11.95 15.84 3.40
N GLY A 222 -10.72 16.19 3.76
CA GLY A 222 -10.02 15.66 4.92
C GLY A 222 -9.03 14.53 4.62
N ALA A 223 -8.49 14.44 3.40
CA ALA A 223 -7.37 13.54 3.12
C ALA A 223 -6.11 13.94 3.91
N ASP A 224 -5.48 12.97 4.58
CA ASP A 224 -4.17 13.16 5.23
C ASP A 224 -3.03 13.07 4.21
N PHE A 225 -3.24 12.27 3.16
CA PHE A 225 -2.33 12.16 2.02
C PHE A 225 -3.10 12.20 0.70
N ILE A 226 -2.49 12.82 -0.31
CA ILE A 226 -2.85 12.58 -1.71
C ILE A 226 -1.81 11.65 -2.35
N LYS A 227 -2.30 10.64 -3.07
CA LYS A 227 -1.49 9.57 -3.67
C LYS A 227 -1.67 9.61 -5.19
N THR A 228 -0.56 9.45 -5.93
CA THR A 228 -0.57 9.59 -7.39
C THR A 228 -1.41 8.51 -8.06
N SER A 229 -1.11 7.24 -7.83
CA SER A 229 -1.59 6.12 -8.66
C SER A 229 -1.80 4.85 -7.85
N THR A 230 -2.56 3.90 -8.38
CA THR A 230 -2.74 2.58 -7.76
C THR A 230 -1.52 1.68 -7.96
N GLY A 231 -0.68 1.98 -8.97
CA GLY A 231 0.40 1.09 -9.40
C GLY A 231 -0.07 0.04 -10.41
N LYS A 232 -1.33 0.12 -10.86
CA LYS A 232 -1.96 -0.80 -11.82
C LYS A 232 -2.28 -0.13 -13.15
N GLU A 233 -2.23 1.21 -13.21
CA GLU A 233 -2.43 1.98 -14.43
C GLU A 233 -1.21 1.87 -15.37
N ALA A 234 -1.39 2.17 -16.66
CA ALA A 234 -0.29 2.25 -17.62
C ALA A 234 0.69 3.40 -17.29
N VAL A 235 0.14 4.56 -16.92
CA VAL A 235 0.91 5.74 -16.48
C VAL A 235 0.71 5.92 -14.97
N ASN A 236 1.80 5.84 -14.22
CA ASN A 236 1.81 5.99 -12.76
C ASN A 236 2.46 7.32 -12.35
N ALA A 237 3.15 7.38 -11.21
CA ALA A 237 3.80 8.58 -10.74
C ALA A 237 4.79 9.15 -11.76
N THR A 238 4.58 10.40 -12.17
CA THR A 238 5.52 11.18 -12.98
C THR A 238 5.87 12.48 -12.27
N LEU A 239 7.11 12.96 -12.41
CA LEU A 239 7.54 14.20 -11.76
C LEU A 239 6.68 15.43 -12.16
N PRO A 240 6.24 15.60 -13.43
CA PRO A 240 5.33 16.69 -13.81
C PRO A 240 4.04 16.72 -12.98
N VAL A 241 3.38 15.58 -12.84
CA VAL A 241 2.18 15.47 -11.99
C VAL A 241 2.54 15.67 -10.52
N GLY A 242 3.69 15.15 -10.08
CA GLY A 242 4.23 15.38 -8.75
C GLY A 242 4.34 16.87 -8.40
N LEU A 243 4.87 17.68 -9.32
CA LEU A 243 4.99 19.13 -9.13
C LEU A 243 3.61 19.79 -9.02
N VAL A 244 2.64 19.37 -9.83
CA VAL A 244 1.25 19.85 -9.76
C VAL A 244 0.64 19.55 -8.38
N MET A 245 0.81 18.32 -7.89
CA MET A 245 0.30 17.91 -6.58
C MET A 245 1.03 18.65 -5.44
N CYS A 246 2.35 18.85 -5.52
CA CYS A 246 3.11 19.68 -4.57
C CYS A 246 2.59 21.12 -4.52
N ARG A 247 2.27 21.72 -5.67
CA ARG A 247 1.67 23.07 -5.73
C ARG A 247 0.30 23.11 -5.06
N ALA A 248 -0.54 22.10 -5.30
CA ALA A 248 -1.83 21.98 -4.63
C ALA A 248 -1.67 21.90 -3.10
N ILE A 249 -0.77 21.03 -2.61
CA ILE A 249 -0.48 20.89 -1.17
C ILE A 249 0.02 22.22 -0.58
N ARG A 250 0.95 22.90 -1.27
CA ARG A 250 1.47 24.20 -0.83
C ARG A 250 0.35 25.24 -0.72
N ASN A 251 -0.49 25.35 -1.75
CA ASN A 251 -1.60 26.31 -1.77
C ASN A 251 -2.62 25.98 -0.67
N PHE A 252 -2.97 24.71 -0.50
CA PHE A 252 -3.85 24.27 0.58
C PHE A 252 -3.28 24.62 1.97
N TYR A 253 -1.98 24.39 2.20
CA TYR A 253 -1.31 24.75 3.45
C TYR A 253 -1.30 26.27 3.68
N LEU A 254 -1.00 27.08 2.66
CA LEU A 254 -1.04 28.54 2.77
C LEU A 254 -2.43 29.08 3.13
N MET A 255 -3.48 28.39 2.68
CA MET A 255 -4.86 28.78 2.93
C MET A 255 -5.39 28.32 4.29
N THR A 256 -4.96 27.15 4.76
CA THR A 256 -5.61 26.45 5.90
C THR A 256 -4.69 26.26 7.10
N GLY A 257 -3.37 26.31 6.91
CA GLY A 257 -2.37 25.89 7.89
C GLY A 257 -2.28 24.38 8.09
N VAL A 258 -3.07 23.57 7.38
CA VAL A 258 -3.12 22.10 7.53
C VAL A 258 -2.08 21.43 6.64
N LYS A 259 -1.26 20.56 7.23
CA LYS A 259 -0.26 19.79 6.50
C LYS A 259 -0.90 18.53 5.91
N VAL A 260 -0.64 18.28 4.62
CA VAL A 260 -1.06 17.07 3.90
C VAL A 260 0.17 16.45 3.25
N GLY A 261 0.29 15.13 3.33
CA GLY A 261 1.38 14.39 2.71
C GLY A 261 1.18 14.07 1.23
N LEU A 262 2.27 13.87 0.51
CA LEU A 262 2.29 13.33 -0.84
C LEU A 262 2.75 11.86 -0.81
N LYS A 263 2.10 10.99 -1.57
CA LYS A 263 2.53 9.60 -1.77
C LYS A 263 2.69 9.28 -3.27
N PRO A 264 3.90 9.43 -3.83
CA PRO A 264 4.20 8.95 -5.18
C PRO A 264 4.20 7.43 -5.21
N ALA A 265 3.41 6.83 -6.10
CA ALA A 265 3.25 5.38 -6.21
C ALA A 265 3.22 4.92 -7.67
N GLY A 266 3.93 3.80 -7.92
CA GLY A 266 4.06 3.17 -9.23
C GLY A 266 5.09 3.87 -10.13
N GLY A 267 5.85 3.09 -10.91
CA GLY A 267 6.80 3.62 -11.89
C GLY A 267 8.18 4.06 -11.35
N ILE A 268 8.35 4.16 -10.02
CA ILE A 268 9.63 4.48 -9.37
C ILE A 268 10.47 3.19 -9.29
N LYS A 269 11.48 3.06 -10.16
CA LYS A 269 12.22 1.79 -10.36
C LYS A 269 13.66 1.85 -9.85
N THR A 270 14.25 3.03 -9.78
CA THR A 270 15.66 3.21 -9.44
C THR A 270 15.84 4.09 -8.20
N ALA A 271 17.01 3.95 -7.57
CA ALA A 271 17.45 4.84 -6.49
C ALA A 271 17.44 6.31 -6.92
N LYS A 272 17.86 6.60 -8.16
CA LYS A 272 17.85 7.94 -8.74
C LYS A 272 16.43 8.50 -8.86
N ASP A 273 15.46 7.69 -9.28
CA ASP A 273 14.06 8.11 -9.37
C ASP A 273 13.54 8.53 -7.99
N ALA A 274 13.78 7.71 -6.96
CA ALA A 274 13.31 7.98 -5.60
C ALA A 274 13.93 9.27 -5.01
N VAL A 275 15.23 9.48 -5.25
CA VAL A 275 15.93 10.71 -4.83
C VAL A 275 15.38 11.93 -5.58
N ASN A 276 15.14 11.83 -6.89
CA ASN A 276 14.53 12.92 -7.65
C ASN A 276 13.15 13.31 -7.10
N TRP A 277 12.33 12.33 -6.68
CA TRP A 277 11.05 12.60 -6.01
C TRP A 277 11.23 13.33 -4.68
N LEU A 278 12.17 12.90 -3.84
CA LEU A 278 12.45 13.59 -2.58
C LEU A 278 12.93 15.03 -2.81
N VAL A 279 13.82 15.25 -3.78
CA VAL A 279 14.33 16.59 -4.14
C VAL A 279 13.18 17.47 -4.62
N LEU A 280 12.33 16.95 -5.52
CA LEU A 280 11.16 17.65 -6.01
C LEU A 280 10.25 18.10 -4.87
N VAL A 281 9.90 17.21 -3.95
CA VAL A 281 9.00 17.52 -2.82
C VAL A 281 9.66 18.53 -1.88
N HIS A 282 10.89 18.27 -1.47
CA HIS A 282 11.64 19.15 -0.58
C HIS A 282 11.71 20.57 -1.15
N LYS A 283 12.00 20.72 -2.44
CA LYS A 283 12.13 22.04 -3.07
C LYS A 283 10.81 22.70 -3.43
N SER A 284 9.80 21.93 -3.83
CA SER A 284 8.51 22.50 -4.25
C SER A 284 7.65 22.94 -3.06
N VAL A 285 7.78 22.28 -1.92
CA VAL A 285 7.00 22.60 -0.71
C VAL A 285 7.74 23.61 0.19
N ALA A 286 9.08 23.62 0.21
CA ALA A 286 9.87 24.53 1.04
C ALA A 286 10.00 25.98 0.51
N LEU A 287 9.55 26.29 -0.71
CA LEU A 287 9.60 27.66 -1.27
C LEU A 287 8.57 28.63 -0.66
N SER A 288 8.14 28.42 0.59
CA SER A 288 7.29 29.36 1.33
C SER A 288 8.15 30.29 2.20
N PRO A 289 7.89 31.61 2.23
CA PRO A 289 8.50 32.44 3.25
C PRO A 289 8.04 31.91 4.62
N ALA A 290 8.99 31.72 5.54
CA ALA A 290 8.66 31.35 6.91
C ALA A 290 7.67 32.37 7.50
N PRO A 291 6.66 31.95 8.27
CA PRO A 291 5.88 32.90 9.06
C PRO A 291 6.83 33.64 10.02
N ALA A 292 6.61 34.94 10.19
CA ALA A 292 7.47 35.89 10.93
C ALA A 292 7.60 35.63 12.45
N THR A 293 7.27 34.42 12.92
CA THR A 293 7.37 34.03 14.33
C THR A 293 7.94 32.62 14.44
N PRO A 294 9.08 32.43 15.14
CA PRO A 294 9.65 31.11 15.36
C PRO A 294 8.74 30.35 16.34
N THR A 295 8.05 29.32 15.86
CA THR A 295 7.44 28.32 16.74
C THR A 295 8.45 27.19 16.96
N PRO A 296 8.85 26.90 18.21
CA PRO A 296 9.74 25.77 18.49
C PRO A 296 8.96 24.47 18.35
N SER A 297 9.61 23.43 17.82
CA SER A 297 9.12 22.08 17.49
C SER A 297 8.40 21.90 16.15
N ALA A 298 9.16 21.98 15.05
CA ALA A 298 8.71 21.57 13.72
C ALA A 298 9.45 20.31 13.25
N SER A 299 9.00 19.12 13.71
CA SER A 299 9.30 17.86 13.04
C SER A 299 8.35 17.70 11.85
N TRP A 300 8.85 17.83 10.63
CA TRP A 300 8.10 17.55 9.41
C TRP A 300 7.80 16.05 9.31
N GLN A 301 6.52 15.68 9.25
CA GLN A 301 6.14 14.29 8.93
C GLN A 301 6.51 13.98 7.48
N PRO A 302 7.28 12.93 7.21
CA PRO A 302 7.92 12.76 5.90
C PRO A 302 7.11 11.85 4.94
N LEU A 303 7.38 12.04 3.65
CA LEU A 303 6.87 11.40 2.43
C LEU A 303 6.67 9.86 2.53
N HIS A 304 5.75 9.26 1.75
CA HIS A 304 5.72 7.81 1.57
C HIS A 304 6.00 7.40 0.10
N ILE A 305 6.99 6.53 -0.18
CA ILE A 305 7.39 6.06 -1.53
C ILE A 305 7.09 4.55 -1.65
N ASN A 306 6.57 4.06 -2.78
CA ASN A 306 6.32 2.62 -2.94
C ASN A 306 7.15 2.02 -4.09
N THR A 307 7.79 0.87 -3.87
CA THR A 307 8.49 0.10 -4.89
C THR A 307 7.88 -1.31 -5.02
N PRO A 308 7.44 -1.74 -6.23
CA PRO A 308 6.93 -3.09 -6.43
C PRO A 308 8.07 -4.11 -6.52
N THR A 309 7.90 -5.29 -5.91
CA THR A 309 8.80 -6.43 -6.11
C THR A 309 8.59 -7.06 -7.49
N ARG A 310 9.70 -7.28 -8.21
CA ARG A 310 9.74 -7.76 -9.61
C ARG A 310 9.37 -9.25 -9.68
N LYS A 311 8.26 -9.60 -10.36
CA LYS A 311 8.07 -10.78 -11.25
C LYS A 311 6.59 -10.91 -11.70
N SER A 312 6.31 -10.60 -12.96
CA SER A 312 5.31 -11.28 -13.80
C SER A 312 5.38 -10.71 -15.23
N THR A 313 6.30 -11.23 -16.03
CA THR A 313 6.26 -11.07 -17.49
C THR A 313 6.29 -12.47 -18.06
N LEU A 314 5.13 -12.95 -18.53
CA LEU A 314 4.95 -13.95 -19.59
C LEU A 314 3.45 -14.26 -19.69
N CYS A 315 2.74 -13.48 -20.49
CA CYS A 315 1.52 -13.95 -21.13
C CYS A 315 1.34 -13.18 -22.43
N ASN A 316 1.77 -13.78 -23.54
CA ASN A 316 1.18 -13.64 -24.86
C ASN A 316 1.92 -14.55 -25.82
N GLN A 317 1.28 -15.65 -26.21
CA GLN A 317 1.19 -16.17 -27.58
C GLN A 317 0.60 -17.58 -27.55
N SER A 318 -0.67 -17.69 -27.95
CA SER A 318 -1.16 -18.64 -28.95
C SER A 318 -2.68 -18.80 -28.82
N ALA A 319 -3.41 -18.01 -29.60
CA ALA A 319 -4.75 -18.35 -30.03
C ALA A 319 -4.64 -18.97 -31.42
N ARG A 320 -5.11 -20.22 -31.57
CA ARG A 320 -5.85 -20.79 -32.72
C ARG A 320 -5.77 -22.32 -32.70
N ARG A 321 -6.89 -22.97 -32.38
CA ARG A 321 -7.53 -23.95 -33.28
C ARG A 321 -8.92 -24.35 -32.77
N SER A 322 -9.76 -24.66 -33.74
CA SER A 322 -11.21 -24.74 -33.69
C SER A 322 -11.77 -26.08 -33.20
N SER A 323 -13.02 -26.01 -32.72
CA SER A 323 -14.13 -26.96 -32.95
C SER A 323 -13.94 -28.45 -32.63
N ARG A 324 -14.67 -28.95 -31.61
CA ARG A 324 -15.88 -29.80 -31.81
C ARG A 324 -16.53 -30.12 -30.46
N VAL A 325 -17.84 -29.91 -30.40
CA VAL A 325 -18.75 -30.27 -29.31
C VAL A 325 -19.37 -31.64 -29.60
N GLN A 326 -19.54 -32.49 -28.59
CA GLN A 326 -20.64 -33.46 -28.49
C GLN A 326 -21.09 -33.65 -27.02
N PRO A 327 -22.39 -33.96 -26.76
CA PRO A 327 -22.99 -33.91 -25.42
C PRO A 327 -23.09 -35.28 -24.74
N ALA A 328 -23.25 -35.28 -23.41
CA ALA A 328 -23.58 -36.47 -22.60
C ALA A 328 -25.00 -36.36 -21.99
N PRO A 329 -25.73 -37.48 -21.79
CA PRO A 329 -27.17 -37.48 -21.57
C PRO A 329 -27.62 -37.49 -20.08
N SER A 330 -28.86 -37.06 -19.88
CA SER A 330 -29.64 -36.95 -18.64
C SER A 330 -30.37 -38.24 -18.24
N THR A 331 -30.56 -38.49 -16.94
CA THR A 331 -31.59 -39.43 -16.38
C THR A 331 -31.99 -39.04 -14.93
N PRO A 332 -33.16 -39.48 -14.39
CA PRO A 332 -34.17 -38.63 -13.72
C PRO A 332 -34.36 -38.90 -12.18
N PRO A 333 -35.30 -38.23 -11.48
CA PRO A 333 -35.41 -38.28 -10.01
C PRO A 333 -36.48 -39.28 -9.51
N PRO A 334 -36.47 -39.68 -8.22
CA PRO A 334 -37.55 -40.47 -7.65
C PRO A 334 -38.57 -39.61 -6.87
N THR A 335 -39.83 -40.05 -6.96
CA THR A 335 -40.96 -39.62 -6.12
C THR A 335 -41.38 -40.75 -5.18
N SER A 336 -41.86 -40.41 -3.98
CA SER A 336 -43.16 -40.85 -3.42
C SER A 336 -43.23 -40.79 -1.88
N ARG A 337 -44.45 -40.46 -1.42
CA ARG A 337 -44.91 -40.25 -0.03
C ARG A 337 -44.91 -41.53 0.81
N ARG A 338 -44.77 -41.40 2.15
CA ARG A 338 -45.46 -42.27 3.12
C ARG A 338 -45.76 -41.60 4.46
N ARG A 339 -46.89 -42.03 5.04
CA ARG A 339 -47.69 -41.47 6.15
C ARG A 339 -47.06 -41.66 7.54
N LEU A 340 -47.37 -40.75 8.46
CA LEU A 340 -47.28 -40.90 9.92
C LEU A 340 -48.53 -41.61 10.49
N PRO A 341 -48.40 -42.37 11.60
CA PRO A 341 -49.53 -42.63 12.48
C PRO A 341 -49.36 -42.02 13.90
N LEU A 342 -50.52 -41.78 14.51
CA LEU A 342 -50.76 -41.16 15.83
C LEU A 342 -50.71 -42.18 17.00
N ILE A 343 -50.24 -41.66 18.15
CA ILE A 343 -50.40 -41.95 19.61
C ILE A 343 -51.35 -43.10 20.06
N PRO A 344 -51.12 -43.71 21.26
CA PRO A 344 -51.93 -43.29 22.41
C PRO A 344 -51.22 -43.23 23.79
N ARG A 345 -51.84 -42.46 24.70
CA ARG A 345 -51.50 -42.25 26.13
C ARG A 345 -52.10 -43.34 27.03
N SER A 346 -51.39 -43.68 28.11
CA SER A 346 -51.87 -44.13 29.44
C SER A 346 -50.68 -43.93 30.41
N GLY A 347 -50.75 -43.65 31.72
CA GLY A 347 -51.79 -43.59 32.72
C GLY A 347 -51.20 -44.03 34.07
N VAL A 348 -51.20 -43.13 35.08
CA VAL A 348 -51.20 -43.37 36.55
C VAL A 348 -49.91 -43.83 37.30
N THR A 349 -49.43 -43.01 38.25
CA THR A 349 -49.35 -43.25 39.74
C THR A 349 -48.22 -42.47 40.43
N VAL A 350 -48.51 -41.98 41.65
CA VAL A 350 -47.65 -41.21 42.56
C VAL A 350 -47.36 -42.04 43.82
N SER A 351 -46.10 -42.15 44.27
CA SER A 351 -45.69 -42.33 45.69
C SER A 351 -44.15 -42.30 45.89
N PRO A 352 -43.58 -42.19 47.12
CA PRO A 352 -42.88 -40.97 47.52
C PRO A 352 -41.39 -41.13 47.93
N ALA A 353 -40.71 -39.98 47.96
CA ALA A 353 -39.55 -39.59 48.76
C ALA A 353 -38.37 -40.58 48.93
N ARG A 354 -37.23 -40.29 48.26
CA ARG A 354 -35.89 -40.59 48.80
C ARG A 354 -34.87 -39.48 48.51
N ARG A 355 -34.36 -38.93 49.62
CA ARG A 355 -33.09 -38.20 49.85
C ARG A 355 -32.28 -37.79 48.61
N THR A 356 -32.18 -36.47 48.42
CA THR A 356 -31.26 -35.80 47.50
C THR A 356 -29.79 -36.01 47.91
N LEU A 357 -29.12 -36.97 47.28
CA LEU A 357 -27.67 -36.90 47.06
C LEU A 357 -27.45 -36.21 45.72
N ARG A 358 -27.02 -34.93 45.74
CA ARG A 358 -26.55 -34.24 44.53
C ARG A 358 -25.22 -34.86 44.10
N ALA A 359 -25.29 -35.99 43.40
CA ALA A 359 -24.16 -36.47 42.60
C ALA A 359 -23.86 -35.41 41.54
N ARG A 360 -22.63 -34.85 41.55
CA ARG A 360 -22.09 -34.15 40.38
C ARG A 360 -22.06 -35.16 39.24
N ARG A 361 -23.13 -35.21 38.43
CA ARG A 361 -23.12 -35.96 37.17
C ARG A 361 -21.99 -35.36 36.33
N ARG A 362 -20.89 -36.10 36.17
CA ARG A 362 -19.96 -35.83 35.07
C ARG A 362 -20.79 -35.88 33.80
N ARG A 363 -20.99 -34.72 33.17
CA ARG A 363 -21.64 -34.64 31.86
C ARG A 363 -20.75 -35.44 30.91
N THR A 364 -21.20 -36.62 30.53
CA THR A 364 -20.55 -37.39 29.45
C THR A 364 -20.69 -36.58 28.18
N LEU A 365 -19.57 -36.12 27.63
CA LEU A 365 -19.53 -35.36 26.38
C LEU A 365 -20.29 -36.13 25.30
N THR A 366 -21.23 -35.45 24.66
CA THR A 366 -21.95 -36.03 23.54
C THR A 366 -20.97 -36.32 22.40
N PRO A 367 -21.31 -37.22 21.46
CA PRO A 367 -20.49 -37.42 20.26
C PRO A 367 -20.19 -36.10 19.52
N PHE A 368 -21.12 -35.15 19.54
CA PHE A 368 -20.95 -33.81 18.97
C PHE A 368 -19.92 -32.96 19.73
N ASP A 369 -19.97 -32.97 21.07
CA ASP A 369 -19.00 -32.23 21.90
C ASP A 369 -17.57 -32.79 21.74
N ARG A 370 -17.45 -34.11 21.58
CA ARG A 370 -16.18 -34.78 21.28
C ARG A 370 -15.65 -34.37 19.91
N ALA A 371 -16.48 -34.45 18.87
CA ALA A 371 -16.10 -34.04 17.51
C ALA A 371 -15.68 -32.56 17.45
N THR A 372 -16.37 -31.69 18.20
CA THR A 372 -16.03 -30.26 18.26
C THR A 372 -14.70 -30.04 18.99
N SER A 373 -14.46 -30.77 20.08
CA SER A 373 -13.19 -30.70 20.82
C SER A 373 -12.02 -31.23 20.00
N GLU A 374 -12.22 -32.31 19.25
CA GLU A 374 -11.23 -32.87 18.33
C GLU A 374 -10.93 -31.90 17.17
N PHE A 375 -11.97 -31.29 16.58
CA PHE A 375 -11.80 -30.28 15.54
C PHE A 375 -11.00 -29.07 16.05
N VAL A 376 -11.35 -28.56 17.23
CA VAL A 376 -10.61 -27.46 17.88
C VAL A 376 -9.17 -27.86 18.18
N ALA A 377 -8.91 -29.10 18.60
CA ALA A 377 -7.55 -29.59 18.83
C ALA A 377 -6.73 -29.66 17.52
N ILE A 378 -7.34 -30.13 16.42
CA ILE A 378 -6.73 -30.18 15.09
C ILE A 378 -6.41 -28.77 14.60
N GLU A 379 -7.34 -27.82 14.73
CA GLU A 379 -7.13 -26.45 14.29
C GLU A 379 -6.02 -25.77 15.10
N ASN A 380 -5.97 -26.00 16.43
CA ASN A 380 -4.87 -25.51 17.26
C ASN A 380 -3.51 -26.12 16.89
N LEU A 381 -3.47 -27.40 16.51
CA LEU A 381 -2.25 -28.04 16.01
C LEU A 381 -1.81 -27.44 14.68
N ARG A 382 -2.75 -27.21 13.76
CA ARG A 382 -2.49 -26.51 12.49
C ARG A 382 -1.91 -25.12 12.72
N LEU A 383 -2.52 -24.33 13.59
CA LEU A 383 -2.04 -22.99 13.95
C LEU A 383 -0.61 -23.03 14.52
N ARG A 384 -0.31 -23.98 15.42
CA ARG A 384 1.06 -24.16 15.95
C ARG A 384 2.08 -24.53 14.87
N GLN A 385 1.68 -25.38 13.92
CA GLN A 385 2.55 -25.74 12.78
C GLN A 385 2.77 -24.54 11.85
N GLU A 386 1.74 -23.75 11.60
CA GLU A 386 1.86 -22.49 10.85
C GLU A 386 2.80 -21.51 11.57
N GLU A 387 2.68 -21.33 12.89
CA GLU A 387 3.61 -20.49 13.65
C GLU A 387 5.07 -20.98 13.61
N LYS A 388 5.28 -22.29 13.60
CA LYS A 388 6.62 -22.86 13.45
C LYS A 388 7.18 -22.60 12.04
N ARG A 389 6.34 -22.73 11.01
CA ARG A 389 6.72 -22.40 9.62
C ARG A 389 7.03 -20.92 9.46
N ASP A 390 6.23 -20.04 10.04
CA ASP A 390 6.44 -18.59 9.97
C ASP A 390 7.79 -18.20 10.60
N ARG A 391 8.14 -18.80 11.75
CA ARG A 391 9.46 -18.62 12.38
C ARG A 391 10.61 -19.10 11.51
N GLN A 392 10.48 -20.28 10.91
CA GLN A 392 11.49 -20.79 9.97
C GLN A 392 11.63 -19.90 8.72
N LEU A 393 10.51 -19.37 8.23
CA LEU A 393 10.49 -18.46 7.09
C LEU A 393 11.20 -17.14 7.41
N TYR A 394 11.07 -16.64 8.64
CA TYR A 394 11.81 -15.48 9.13
C TYR A 394 13.32 -15.69 9.05
N ASP A 395 13.80 -16.79 9.64
CA ASP A 395 15.23 -17.11 9.64
C ASP A 395 15.78 -17.30 8.21
N LEU A 396 14.98 -17.92 7.32
CA LEU A 396 15.35 -18.13 5.92
C LEU A 396 15.41 -16.82 5.13
N GLU A 397 14.45 -15.92 5.30
CA GLU A 397 14.43 -14.64 4.58
C GLU A 397 15.56 -13.73 5.07
N ALA A 398 15.87 -13.73 6.37
CA ALA A 398 17.04 -13.03 6.91
C ALA A 398 18.33 -13.51 6.24
N ARG A 399 18.55 -14.82 6.14
CA ARG A 399 19.69 -15.40 5.40
C ARG A 399 19.66 -15.06 3.91
N ARG A 400 18.49 -15.05 3.28
CA ARG A 400 18.37 -14.72 1.86
C ARG A 400 18.78 -13.27 1.58
N ILE A 401 18.41 -12.34 2.45
CA ILE A 401 18.85 -10.94 2.35
C ILE A 401 20.38 -10.85 2.44
N GLU A 402 21.02 -11.66 3.29
CA GLU A 402 22.48 -11.74 3.37
C GLU A 402 23.10 -12.28 2.07
N VAL A 403 22.56 -13.37 1.52
CA VAL A 403 23.03 -13.97 0.26
C VAL A 403 22.83 -13.05 -0.94
N ASP A 404 21.69 -12.36 -1.03
CA ASP A 404 21.42 -11.40 -2.11
C ASP A 404 22.40 -10.21 -2.03
N ASP A 405 22.82 -9.81 -0.82
CA ASP A 405 23.86 -8.79 -0.63
C ASP A 405 25.25 -9.28 -1.04
N GLU A 406 25.64 -10.51 -0.65
CA GLU A 406 26.89 -11.14 -1.11
C GLU A 406 26.94 -11.20 -2.64
N ARG A 407 25.85 -11.64 -3.28
CA ARG A 407 25.75 -11.67 -4.75
C ARG A 407 25.83 -10.27 -5.37
N ASN A 408 25.24 -9.26 -4.74
CA ASN A 408 25.30 -7.87 -5.22
C ASN A 408 26.67 -7.22 -5.00
N GLN A 409 27.51 -7.74 -4.09
CA GLN A 409 28.91 -7.32 -3.97
C GLN A 409 29.80 -7.92 -5.06
N VAL A 410 29.43 -9.08 -5.60
CA VAL A 410 30.15 -9.75 -6.70
C VAL A 410 29.78 -9.16 -8.08
N LEU A 411 28.57 -8.62 -8.25
CA LEU A 411 28.09 -8.02 -9.50
C LEU A 411 28.93 -6.84 -10.05
N PRO A 412 29.42 -5.89 -9.23
CA PRO A 412 30.37 -4.86 -9.67
C PRO A 412 31.68 -5.45 -10.20
N MET A 413 32.15 -6.56 -9.62
CA MET A 413 33.36 -7.26 -10.04
C MET A 413 33.21 -7.89 -11.44
N PHE A 414 32.00 -8.27 -11.83
CA PHE A 414 31.70 -8.73 -13.19
C PHE A 414 31.46 -7.58 -14.16
N ALA A 415 31.00 -6.41 -13.70
CA ALA A 415 30.85 -5.23 -14.56
C ALA A 415 32.21 -4.78 -15.10
N ASP A 416 33.26 -4.82 -14.27
CA ASP A 416 34.64 -4.50 -14.70
C ASP A 416 35.19 -5.52 -15.70
N ILE A 417 34.90 -6.82 -15.52
CA ILE A 417 35.28 -7.87 -16.48
C ILE A 417 34.52 -7.70 -17.81
N THR A 418 33.23 -7.34 -17.76
CA THR A 418 32.41 -7.15 -18.95
C THR A 418 32.83 -5.89 -19.71
N GLN A 419 33.18 -4.82 -18.98
CA GLN A 419 33.71 -3.58 -19.55
C GLN A 419 35.11 -3.79 -20.15
N ALA A 420 36.01 -4.48 -19.44
CA ALA A 420 37.33 -4.84 -19.96
C ALA A 420 37.26 -5.78 -21.18
N TRP A 421 36.29 -6.70 -21.21
CA TRP A 421 36.02 -7.56 -22.37
C TRP A 421 35.48 -6.75 -23.56
N PHE A 422 34.58 -5.80 -23.31
CA PHE A 422 34.08 -4.87 -24.33
C PHE A 422 35.20 -3.97 -24.88
N ASP A 423 36.06 -3.43 -24.02
CA ASP A 423 37.16 -2.55 -24.39
C ASP A 423 38.26 -3.32 -25.17
N HIS A 424 38.52 -4.58 -24.80
CA HIS A 424 39.42 -5.48 -25.54
C HIS A 424 38.94 -5.70 -26.98
N TYR A 425 37.65 -5.95 -27.20
CA TYR A 425 37.09 -6.12 -28.54
C TYR A 425 36.97 -4.81 -29.32
N ARG A 426 36.64 -3.70 -28.66
CA ARG A 426 36.60 -2.37 -29.30
C ARG A 426 37.97 -1.92 -29.83
N SER A 427 39.05 -2.38 -29.19
CA SER A 427 40.42 -2.07 -29.63
C SER A 427 40.88 -2.86 -30.86
N LYS A 428 40.13 -3.89 -31.29
CA LYS A 428 40.43 -4.72 -32.46
C LYS A 428 39.63 -4.38 -33.72
N ASP A 429 38.67 -3.44 -33.64
CA ASP A 429 37.79 -3.04 -34.74
C ASP A 429 38.12 -1.65 -35.34
N ASN A 430 39.33 -1.13 -35.15
CA ASN A 430 39.79 0.04 -35.91
C ASN A 430 40.79 -0.38 -37.01
N THR A 431 40.23 -0.54 -38.20
CA THR A 431 40.93 -0.60 -39.49
C THR A 431 41.80 0.63 -39.73
N GLU A 432 43.03 0.36 -40.17
CA GLU A 432 43.85 1.08 -41.16
C GLU A 432 44.05 2.60 -41.01
N GLN A 433 45.33 2.95 -40.76
CA GLN A 433 45.89 4.29 -40.94
C GLN A 433 45.81 4.72 -42.40
N SER A 434 45.16 5.86 -42.65
CA SER A 434 45.33 6.65 -43.87
C SER A 434 46.61 7.48 -43.76
N ASP A 435 47.71 7.01 -44.34
CA ASP A 435 48.86 7.83 -44.70
C ASP A 435 48.59 8.45 -46.07
N HIS A 436 48.36 9.77 -46.14
CA HIS A 436 48.73 10.59 -47.30
C HIS A 436 48.76 12.08 -46.94
N THR A 437 49.96 12.68 -47.01
CA THR A 437 50.27 14.02 -47.55
C THR A 437 51.80 14.08 -47.71
N PRO A 438 52.36 14.84 -48.68
CA PRO A 438 51.87 16.11 -49.21
C PRO A 438 51.07 16.01 -50.51
#